data_AF-A0A0D0QNE1-F1
#
_entry.id   AF-A0A0D0QNE1-F1
#
_cell.length_a   1.000
_cell.length_b   1.000
_cell.length_c   1.000
_cell.angle_alpha   90.00
_cell.angle_beta   90.00
_cell.angle_gamma   90.00
#
_symmetry.space_group_name_H-M   'P 1'
#
loop_
_entity.id
_entity.type
_entity.pdbx_description
1 polymer ?
#
loop_
_entity_poly.entity_id
_entity_poly.type
_entity_poly.pdbx_seq_one_letter_code
_entity_poly.pdbx_strand_id
1 'polypeptide(L)'
;MSRNAEEGIQKYFELYDLGVNLIFLKEPYINTATYKESSSQMIQSTGNEIADIYIQATNEVIRILVRKQIEQAFEQSQKEVDDIHERTREGIREAKRKGKLVGGAGHQSKTLNIKKKEPAKEQIRQKSKTFGGAYTDKDLIKIIGIAPNTYYKYKNEIRMEIQEF
;
A
#
# COMPACT_ATOMS: atom_id res chain seq x y z
N MET A 1 14.12 2.75 -2.35
CA MET A 1 15.09 3.19 -1.31
C MET A 1 14.52 4.26 -0.36
N SER A 2 13.39 4.90 -0.66
CA SER A 2 12.60 5.74 0.25
C SER A 2 11.14 5.78 -0.23
N ARG A 3 10.22 6.31 0.59
CA ARG A 3 8.84 6.62 0.23
C ARG A 3 8.67 7.97 -0.48
N ASN A 4 9.68 8.84 -0.46
CA ASN A 4 9.67 10.16 -1.08
C ASN A 4 10.93 10.35 -1.96
N ALA A 5 10.82 11.08 -3.07
CA ALA A 5 11.93 11.39 -3.95
C ALA A 5 13.04 12.15 -3.21
N GLU A 6 12.69 13.13 -2.37
CA GLU A 6 13.65 13.96 -1.63
C GLU A 6 14.50 13.14 -0.63
N GLU A 7 13.86 12.29 0.17
CA GLU A 7 14.57 11.38 1.09
C GLU A 7 15.38 10.32 0.30
N GLY A 8 14.89 9.88 -0.86
CA GLY A 8 15.61 8.98 -1.76
C GLY A 8 16.91 9.59 -2.32
N ILE A 9 16.86 10.86 -2.71
CA ILE A 9 18.01 11.64 -3.20
C ILE A 9 19.02 11.85 -2.08
N GLN A 10 18.55 12.26 -0.90
CA GLN A 10 19.42 12.47 0.26
C GLN A 10 20.20 11.19 0.60
N LYS A 11 19.48 10.06 0.67
CA LYS A 11 20.06 8.75 0.96
C LYS A 11 21.00 8.25 -0.14
N TYR A 12 20.75 8.62 -1.39
CA TYR A 12 21.66 8.33 -2.50
C TYR A 12 23.02 9.00 -2.26
N PHE A 13 23.03 10.30 -1.97
CA PHE A 13 24.27 11.03 -1.72
C PHE A 13 24.99 10.56 -0.45
N GLU A 14 24.26 10.27 0.62
CA GLU A 14 24.84 9.70 1.84
C GLU A 14 25.56 8.37 1.58
N LEU A 15 24.94 7.46 0.82
CA LEU A 15 25.54 6.18 0.48
C LEU A 15 26.72 6.33 -0.49
N TYR A 16 26.63 7.30 -1.41
CA TYR A 16 27.74 7.66 -2.29
C TYR A 16 28.96 8.17 -1.51
N ASP A 17 28.75 9.08 -0.55
CA ASP A 17 29.80 9.65 0.29
C ASP A 17 30.44 8.58 1.20
N LEU A 18 29.66 7.57 1.60
CA LEU A 18 30.15 6.37 2.31
C LEU A 18 30.89 5.37 1.38
N GLY A 19 31.01 5.67 0.09
CA GLY A 19 31.70 4.82 -0.89
C GLY A 19 30.90 3.60 -1.34
N VAL A 20 29.62 3.50 -0.98
CA VAL A 20 28.75 2.37 -1.34
C VAL A 20 28.37 2.44 -2.82
N ASN A 21 28.45 1.31 -3.52
CA ASN A 21 28.03 1.21 -4.92
C ASN A 21 26.54 0.85 -5.03
N LEU A 22 25.73 1.78 -5.55
CA LEU A 22 24.30 1.58 -5.82
C LEU A 22 24.10 1.15 -7.27
N ILE A 23 23.35 0.06 -7.45
CA ILE A 23 22.99 -0.50 -8.75
C ILE A 23 21.47 -0.50 -8.88
N PHE A 24 20.96 0.27 -9.83
CA PHE A 24 19.56 0.40 -10.20
C PHE A 24 19.29 -0.46 -11.44
N LEU A 25 18.34 -1.40 -11.32
CA LEU A 25 18.07 -2.38 -12.37
C LEU A 25 17.28 -1.81 -13.56
N LYS A 26 16.31 -0.93 -13.28
CA LYS A 26 15.47 -0.32 -14.31
C LYS A 26 16.05 0.98 -14.86
N GLU A 27 16.70 1.75 -13.99
CA GLU A 27 17.26 3.07 -14.30
C GLU A 27 18.80 3.04 -14.16
N PRO A 28 19.55 2.29 -15.00
CA PRO A 28 20.98 2.08 -14.79
C PRO A 28 21.85 3.35 -14.98
N TYR A 29 21.31 4.41 -15.57
CA TYR A 29 22.03 5.68 -15.74
C TYR A 29 22.24 6.42 -14.41
N ILE A 30 21.45 6.14 -13.37
CA ILE A 30 21.65 6.71 -12.02
C ILE A 30 22.58 5.88 -11.14
N ASN A 31 23.19 4.81 -11.66
CA ASN A 31 24.16 4.02 -10.92
C ASN A 31 25.30 4.91 -10.39
N THR A 32 25.75 4.63 -9.17
CA THR A 32 26.87 5.39 -8.59
C THR A 32 28.15 5.24 -9.40
N ALA A 33 28.32 4.15 -10.16
CA ALA A 33 29.45 3.98 -11.07
C ALA A 33 29.46 5.03 -12.19
N THR A 34 28.32 5.27 -12.84
CA THR A 34 28.14 6.30 -13.88
C THR A 34 28.40 7.71 -13.32
N TYR A 35 27.99 7.95 -12.07
CA TYR A 35 28.30 9.21 -11.40
C TYR A 35 29.80 9.34 -11.05
N LYS A 36 30.46 8.27 -10.59
CA LYS A 36 31.92 8.26 -10.37
C LYS A 36 32.67 8.54 -11.66
N GLU A 37 32.26 7.97 -12.79
CA GLU A 37 32.88 8.22 -14.09
C GLU A 37 32.75 9.68 -14.50
N SER A 38 31.55 10.27 -14.42
CA SER A 38 31.35 11.69 -14.73
C SER A 38 32.04 12.64 -13.72
N SER A 39 32.13 12.25 -12.45
CA SER A 39 32.89 12.99 -11.44
C SER A 39 34.40 12.78 -11.54
N SER A 40 34.89 11.69 -12.12
CA SER A 40 36.32 11.47 -12.36
C SER A 40 36.85 12.29 -13.55
N GLN A 41 35.93 12.75 -14.41
CA GLN A 41 36.20 13.78 -15.42
C GLN A 41 36.21 15.20 -14.81
N MET A 42 36.04 15.36 -13.49
CA MET A 42 36.28 16.65 -12.82
C MET A 42 37.72 17.08 -13.08
N ILE A 43 37.86 18.23 -13.73
CA ILE A 43 39.13 18.82 -14.11
C ILE A 43 39.88 19.14 -12.80
N GLN A 44 41.10 18.62 -12.66
CA GLN A 44 41.92 18.90 -11.48
C GLN A 44 42.31 20.38 -11.44
N SER A 45 42.43 20.96 -10.24
CA SER A 45 42.84 22.34 -10.05
C SER A 45 44.17 22.60 -10.77
N THR A 46 44.19 23.60 -11.64
CA THR A 46 45.35 23.92 -12.48
C THR A 46 46.30 24.90 -11.80
N GLY A 47 45.93 25.40 -10.60
CA GLY A 47 46.70 26.40 -9.86
C GLY A 47 46.54 27.83 -10.41
N ASN A 48 45.69 28.01 -11.41
CA ASN A 48 45.29 29.31 -11.95
C ASN A 48 43.95 29.71 -11.33
N GLU A 49 43.92 30.83 -10.61
CA GLU A 49 42.75 31.32 -9.86
C GLU A 49 41.48 31.36 -10.73
N ILE A 50 41.58 31.80 -11.99
CA ILE A 50 40.42 31.89 -12.89
C ILE A 50 39.94 30.50 -13.29
N ALA A 51 40.86 29.61 -13.67
CA ALA A 51 40.51 28.26 -14.09
C ALA A 51 39.88 27.46 -12.93
N ASP A 52 40.39 27.62 -11.71
CA ASP A 52 39.89 26.90 -10.54
C ASP A 52 38.47 27.35 -10.15
N ILE A 53 38.10 28.62 -10.36
CA ILE A 53 36.72 29.11 -10.22
C ILE A 53 35.79 28.43 -11.22
N TYR A 54 36.19 28.31 -12.49
CA TYR A 54 35.38 27.62 -13.51
C TYR A 54 35.24 26.12 -13.22
N ILE A 55 36.29 25.49 -12.68
CA ILE A 55 36.27 24.09 -12.25
C ILE A 55 35.27 23.88 -11.11
N GLN A 56 35.27 24.75 -10.10
CA GLN A 56 34.30 24.67 -9.01
C GLN A 56 32.86 24.83 -9.52
N ALA A 57 32.61 25.81 -10.39
CA ALA A 57 31.29 26.04 -10.97
C ALA A 57 30.81 24.83 -11.80
N THR A 58 31.69 24.23 -12.61
CA THR A 58 31.34 23.02 -13.39
C THR A 58 31.04 21.83 -12.48
N ASN A 59 31.79 21.66 -11.39
CA ASN A 59 31.54 20.60 -10.41
C ASN A 59 30.16 20.74 -9.73
N GLU A 60 29.75 21.97 -9.40
CA GLU A 60 28.40 22.22 -8.87
C GLU A 60 27.31 21.92 -9.90
N VAL A 61 27.51 22.32 -11.15
CA VAL A 61 26.55 22.05 -12.24
C VAL A 61 26.38 20.53 -12.44
N ILE A 62 27.46 19.76 -12.43
CA ILE A 62 27.40 18.29 -12.53
C ILE A 62 26.57 17.71 -11.38
N ARG A 63 26.80 18.17 -10.14
CA ARG A 63 26.03 17.71 -8.97
C ARG A 63 24.54 18.03 -9.10
N ILE A 64 24.19 19.22 -9.59
CA ILE A 64 22.80 19.63 -9.84
C ILE A 64 22.15 18.74 -10.92
N LEU A 65 22.88 18.46 -12.00
CA LEU A 65 22.41 17.64 -13.10
C LEU A 65 22.12 16.21 -12.64
N VAL A 66 23.02 15.63 -11.84
CA VAL A 66 22.85 14.28 -11.28
C VAL A 66 21.68 14.22 -10.32
N ARG A 67 21.50 15.25 -9.47
CA ARG A 67 20.31 15.36 -8.61
C ARG A 67 19.02 15.30 -9.43
N LYS A 68 18.93 16.07 -10.52
CA LYS A 68 17.76 16.07 -11.41
C LYS A 68 17.53 14.72 -12.09
N GLN A 69 18.61 14.05 -12.53
CA GLN A 69 18.49 12.72 -13.12
C GLN A 69 17.94 11.69 -12.12
N ILE A 70 18.41 11.73 -10.88
CA ILE A 70 17.91 10.87 -9.80
C ILE A 70 16.44 11.17 -9.53
N GLU A 71 16.07 12.45 -9.43
CA GLU A 71 14.68 12.89 -9.25
C GLU A 71 13.75 12.35 -10.34
N GLN A 72 14.14 12.49 -11.62
CA GLN A 72 13.40 11.96 -12.76
C GLN A 72 13.24 10.44 -12.71
N ALA A 73 14.30 9.72 -12.33
CA ALA A 73 14.27 8.26 -12.18
C ALA A 73 13.27 7.81 -11.09
N PHE A 74 13.20 8.57 -9.97
CA PHE A 74 12.22 8.32 -8.92
C PHE A 74 10.79 8.64 -9.36
N GLU A 75 10.57 9.75 -10.06
CA GLU A 75 9.26 10.10 -10.62
C GLU A 75 8.78 9.06 -11.62
N GLN A 76 9.66 8.61 -12.52
CA GLN A 76 9.37 7.56 -13.48
C GLN A 76 9.01 6.24 -12.78
N SER A 77 9.75 5.87 -11.74
CA SER A 77 9.44 4.68 -10.94
C SER A 77 8.07 4.75 -10.28
N GLN A 78 7.68 5.92 -9.76
CA GLN A 78 6.36 6.14 -9.16
C GLN A 78 5.26 6.05 -10.21
N LYS A 79 5.47 6.68 -11.36
CA LYS A 79 4.53 6.67 -12.49
C LYS A 79 4.25 5.24 -12.97
N GLU A 80 5.26 4.39 -13.09
CA GLU A 80 5.05 2.98 -13.46
C GLU A 80 4.13 2.24 -12.48
N VAL A 81 4.27 2.50 -11.17
CA VAL A 81 3.42 1.89 -10.14
C VAL A 81 1.99 2.40 -10.27
N ASP A 82 1.81 3.69 -10.48
CA ASP A 82 0.51 4.31 -10.67
C ASP A 82 -0.18 3.77 -11.95
N ASP A 83 0.55 3.65 -13.05
CA ASP A 83 0.06 3.05 -14.31
C ASP A 83 -0.41 1.59 -14.10
N ILE A 84 0.33 0.80 -13.31
CA ILE A 84 -0.08 -0.57 -12.94
C ILE A 84 -1.39 -0.54 -12.14
N HIS A 85 -1.53 0.39 -11.20
CA HIS A 85 -2.75 0.54 -10.41
C HIS A 85 -3.95 0.95 -11.26
N GLU A 86 -3.77 1.87 -12.21
CA GLU A 86 -4.80 2.28 -13.15
C GLU A 86 -5.25 1.12 -14.03
N ARG A 87 -4.31 0.41 -14.65
CA ARG A 87 -4.61 -0.79 -15.45
C ARG A 87 -5.34 -1.86 -14.64
N THR A 88 -4.94 -2.08 -13.40
CA THR A 88 -5.60 -3.04 -12.50
C THR A 88 -7.03 -2.59 -12.19
N ARG A 89 -7.23 -1.30 -11.93
CA ARG A 89 -8.53 -0.71 -11.65
C ARG A 89 -9.47 -0.83 -12.86
N GLU A 90 -8.97 -0.55 -14.06
CA GLU A 90 -9.72 -0.71 -15.31
C GLU A 90 -10.09 -2.17 -15.57
N GLY A 91 -9.14 -3.09 -15.44
CA GLY A 91 -9.39 -4.52 -15.57
C GLY A 91 -10.45 -5.03 -14.60
N ILE A 92 -10.43 -4.54 -13.35
CA ILE A 92 -11.45 -4.83 -12.33
C ILE A 92 -12.82 -4.25 -12.75
N ARG A 93 -12.88 -3.01 -13.26
CA ARG A 93 -14.15 -2.42 -13.72
C ARG A 93 -14.75 -3.20 -14.88
N GLU A 94 -13.93 -3.59 -15.85
CA GLU A 94 -14.39 -4.37 -17.00
C GLU A 94 -14.85 -5.78 -16.57
N ALA A 95 -14.09 -6.44 -15.70
CA ALA A 95 -14.47 -7.73 -15.14
C ALA A 95 -15.80 -7.65 -14.36
N LYS A 96 -16.01 -6.59 -13.56
CA LYS A 96 -17.29 -6.33 -12.89
C LYS A 96 -18.42 -6.13 -13.88
N ARG A 97 -18.20 -5.37 -14.98
CA ARG A 97 -19.19 -5.19 -16.06
C ARG A 97 -19.56 -6.52 -16.72
N LYS A 98 -18.61 -7.44 -16.86
CA LYS A 98 -18.82 -8.81 -17.35
C LYS A 98 -19.42 -9.75 -16.29
N GLY A 99 -19.82 -9.25 -15.12
CA GLY A 99 -20.45 -10.01 -14.05
C GLY A 99 -19.48 -10.81 -13.17
N LYS A 100 -18.17 -10.62 -13.31
CA LYS A 100 -17.18 -11.29 -12.45
C LYS A 100 -17.16 -10.63 -11.07
N LEU A 101 -17.39 -11.42 -10.04
CA LEU A 101 -17.28 -10.99 -8.65
C LEU A 101 -15.81 -10.77 -8.30
N VAL A 102 -15.45 -9.54 -7.95
CA VAL A 102 -14.10 -9.17 -7.50
C VAL A 102 -14.13 -9.03 -5.99
N GLY A 103 -13.41 -9.91 -5.29
CA GLY A 103 -13.41 -10.05 -3.83
C GLY A 103 -13.81 -11.45 -3.39
N GLY A 104 -13.82 -11.71 -2.09
CA GLY A 104 -14.34 -12.97 -1.55
C GLY A 104 -15.81 -13.15 -1.96
N ALA A 105 -16.19 -14.35 -2.38
CA ALA A 105 -17.56 -14.73 -2.76
C ALA A 105 -18.61 -14.57 -1.62
N GLY A 106 -18.26 -13.91 -0.51
CA GLY A 106 -19.11 -13.61 0.63
C GLY A 106 -19.61 -12.16 0.72
N HIS A 107 -19.26 -11.27 -0.23
CA HIS A 107 -19.73 -9.86 -0.19
C HIS A 107 -21.05 -9.60 -0.91
N GLN A 108 -21.40 -10.40 -1.93
CA GLN A 108 -22.80 -10.54 -2.33
C GLN A 108 -23.37 -11.68 -1.52
N SER A 109 -24.30 -11.36 -0.61
CA SER A 109 -25.41 -12.15 -0.05
C SER A 109 -25.51 -13.68 -0.31
N LYS A 110 -24.40 -14.41 -0.47
CA LYS A 110 -24.33 -15.81 -0.08
C LYS A 110 -24.29 -15.72 1.42
N THR A 111 -25.47 -15.73 2.03
CA THR A 111 -25.66 -16.37 3.32
C THR A 111 -24.85 -17.65 3.24
N LEU A 112 -23.63 -17.62 3.76
CA LEU A 112 -22.86 -18.84 3.95
C LEU A 112 -23.81 -19.70 4.76
N ASN A 113 -24.28 -20.79 4.15
CA ASN A 113 -25.24 -21.67 4.79
C ASN A 113 -24.46 -22.47 5.82
N ILE A 114 -24.12 -21.77 6.90
CA ILE A 114 -23.31 -22.25 8.01
C ILE A 114 -24.25 -23.14 8.80
N LYS A 115 -23.96 -24.44 8.88
CA LYS A 115 -24.76 -25.42 9.65
C LYS A 115 -25.04 -24.98 11.09
N LYS A 116 -24.20 -24.09 11.64
CA LYS A 116 -24.31 -23.52 12.99
C LYS A 116 -25.19 -22.26 13.09
N LYS A 117 -25.64 -21.68 11.98
CA LYS A 117 -26.42 -20.42 11.95
C LYS A 117 -27.82 -20.61 12.52
N GLU A 118 -28.60 -21.53 11.95
CA GLU A 118 -29.96 -21.85 12.40
C GLU A 118 -30.03 -22.27 13.89
N PRO A 119 -29.22 -23.22 14.39
CA PRO A 119 -29.31 -23.62 15.80
C PRO A 119 -28.88 -22.50 16.76
N ALA A 120 -28.03 -21.57 16.33
CA ALA A 120 -27.70 -20.39 17.12
C ALA A 120 -28.86 -19.38 17.13
N LYS A 121 -29.51 -19.13 16.00
CA LYS A 121 -30.68 -18.25 15.91
C LYS A 121 -31.85 -18.76 16.75
N GLU A 122 -32.14 -20.05 16.71
CA GLU A 122 -33.20 -20.66 17.53
C GLU A 122 -32.95 -20.47 19.03
N GLN A 123 -31.71 -20.71 19.48
CA GLN A 123 -31.34 -20.49 20.88
C GLN A 123 -31.45 -19.03 21.30
N ILE A 124 -31.06 -18.09 20.41
CA ILE A 124 -31.21 -16.64 20.65
C ILE A 124 -32.70 -16.30 20.77
N ARG A 125 -33.55 -16.80 19.86
CA ARG A 125 -34.99 -16.53 19.84
C ARG A 125 -35.70 -17.03 21.11
N GLN A 126 -35.33 -18.21 21.60
CA GLN A 126 -35.96 -18.82 22.79
C GLN A 126 -35.45 -18.23 24.11
N LYS A 127 -34.14 -17.97 24.22
CA LYS A 127 -33.50 -17.70 25.53
C LYS A 127 -33.19 -16.22 25.79
N SER A 128 -33.19 -15.37 24.77
CA SER A 128 -32.85 -13.95 24.92
C SER A 128 -33.97 -13.15 25.59
N LYS A 129 -33.62 -12.34 26.60
CA LYS A 129 -34.52 -11.38 27.24
C LYS A 129 -35.25 -10.46 26.26
N THR A 130 -34.63 -10.13 25.12
CA THR A 130 -35.24 -9.27 24.10
C THR A 130 -36.43 -9.92 23.39
N PHE A 131 -36.50 -11.25 23.37
CA PHE A 131 -37.56 -12.01 22.70
C PHE A 131 -38.43 -12.80 23.70
N GLY A 132 -38.39 -12.44 25.00
CA GLY A 132 -39.20 -13.07 26.05
C GLY A 132 -38.50 -14.17 26.86
N GLY A 133 -37.19 -14.38 26.68
CA GLY A 133 -36.39 -15.33 27.44
C GLY A 133 -35.79 -14.78 28.75
N ALA A 134 -34.99 -15.59 29.43
CA ALA A 134 -34.45 -15.29 30.76
C ALA A 134 -33.01 -14.73 30.79
N TYR A 135 -32.23 -14.90 29.72
CA TYR A 135 -30.79 -14.63 29.73
C TYR A 135 -30.44 -13.26 29.13
N THR A 136 -29.41 -12.60 29.71
CA THR A 136 -28.86 -11.37 29.12
C THR A 136 -28.01 -11.69 27.88
N ASP A 137 -27.83 -10.71 27.00
CA ASP A 137 -27.01 -10.87 25.79
C ASP A 137 -25.58 -11.35 26.10
N LYS A 138 -24.97 -10.82 27.17
CA LYS A 138 -23.61 -11.19 27.57
C LYS A 138 -23.50 -12.65 28.01
N ASP A 139 -24.53 -13.18 28.67
CA ASP A 139 -24.56 -14.55 29.14
C ASP A 139 -24.84 -15.52 27.99
N LEU A 140 -25.75 -15.16 27.08
CA LEU A 140 -26.07 -15.98 25.90
C LEU A 140 -24.91 -16.13 24.94
N ILE A 141 -24.12 -15.07 24.74
CA ILE A 141 -22.90 -15.12 23.92
C ILE A 141 -21.96 -16.20 24.46
N LYS A 142 -21.80 -16.29 25.79
CA LYS A 142 -20.96 -17.30 26.45
C LYS A 142 -21.57 -18.70 26.37
N ILE A 143 -22.88 -18.83 26.58
CA ILE A 143 -23.60 -20.12 26.57
C ILE A 143 -23.62 -20.75 25.17
N ILE A 144 -23.87 -19.95 24.12
CA ILE A 144 -23.97 -20.41 22.73
C ILE A 144 -22.55 -20.56 22.12
N GLY A 145 -21.55 -19.88 22.67
CA GLY A 145 -20.15 -19.98 22.23
C GLY A 145 -19.89 -19.34 20.87
N ILE A 146 -20.55 -18.22 20.57
CA ILE A 146 -20.38 -17.48 19.30
C ILE A 146 -19.69 -16.13 19.53
N ALA A 147 -19.04 -15.61 18.49
CA ALA A 147 -18.43 -14.29 18.56
C ALA A 147 -19.50 -13.19 18.80
N PRO A 148 -19.20 -12.13 19.59
CA PRO A 148 -20.16 -11.07 19.88
C PRO A 148 -20.75 -10.43 18.61
N ASN A 149 -19.92 -10.16 17.60
CA ASN A 149 -20.36 -9.56 16.33
C ASN A 149 -21.36 -10.47 15.59
N THR A 150 -21.15 -11.79 15.66
CA THR A 150 -22.05 -12.78 15.07
C THR A 150 -23.38 -12.86 15.83
N TYR A 151 -23.34 -12.79 17.17
CA TYR A 151 -24.56 -12.74 18.00
C TYR A 151 -25.43 -11.53 17.66
N TYR A 152 -24.86 -10.33 17.66
CA TYR A 152 -25.62 -9.11 17.36
C TYR A 152 -26.14 -9.09 15.92
N LYS A 153 -25.37 -9.63 14.97
CA LYS A 153 -25.85 -9.85 13.60
C LYS A 153 -27.10 -10.75 13.58
N TYR A 154 -27.06 -11.92 14.21
CA TYR A 154 -28.19 -12.85 14.25
C TYR A 154 -29.40 -12.30 14.99
N LYS A 155 -29.18 -11.59 16.11
CA LYS A 155 -30.24 -10.91 16.86
C LYS A 155 -30.94 -9.84 16.01
N ASN A 156 -30.20 -9.08 15.22
CA ASN A 156 -30.77 -8.10 14.29
C ASN A 156 -31.52 -8.77 13.13
N GLU A 157 -30.98 -9.85 12.55
CA GLU A 157 -31.70 -10.64 11.54
C GLU A 157 -33.05 -11.16 12.08
N ILE A 158 -33.09 -11.72 13.31
CA ILE A 158 -34.32 -12.19 13.95
C ILE A 158 -35.32 -11.05 14.18
N ARG A 159 -34.85 -9.84 14.55
CA ARG A 159 -35.72 -8.68 14.71
C ARG A 159 -36.37 -8.25 13.39
N MET A 160 -35.60 -8.25 12.29
CA MET A 160 -36.13 -7.94 10.97
C MET A 160 -37.15 -8.99 10.52
N GLU A 161 -36.86 -10.28 10.75
CA GLU A 161 -37.79 -11.39 10.47
C GLU A 161 -39.11 -11.26 11.26
N ILE A 162 -39.11 -10.71 12.48
CA ILE A 162 -40.33 -10.50 13.27
C ILE A 162 -41.09 -9.24 12.82
N GLN A 163 -40.40 -8.23 12.29
CA GLN A 163 -40.99 -6.94 11.91
C GLN A 163 -41.55 -6.93 10.48
N GLU A 164 -41.16 -7.88 9.63
CA GLU A 164 -41.72 -8.10 8.29
C GLU A 164 -43.04 -8.91 8.28
N PHE A 165 -43.51 -9.37 9.45
CA PHE A 165 -44.82 -10.00 9.67
C PHE A 165 -45.77 -9.07 10.42
#